data_AF-A0A4Z2CIY9-F1
#
_entry.id   AF-A0A4Z2CIY9-F1
#
_cell.length_a   1.000
_cell.length_b   1.000
_cell.length_c   1.000
_cell.angle_alpha   90.00
_cell.angle_beta   90.00
_cell.angle_gamma   90.00
#
_symmetry.space_group_name_H-M   'P 1'
#
loop_
_entity.id
_entity.type
_entity.pdbx_description
1 polymer ?
#
loop_
_entity_poly.entity_id
_entity_poly.type
_entity_poly.pdbx_seq_one_letter_code
_entity_poly.pdbx_strand_id
1 'polypeptide(L)'
;MNAPVRLNMAPKDPLLGTLKGRWGRCDRQQPSPRILLSAAGTAPQEGSTALSALSLAVEQTKACKKLISAQGRGRFLLRLALSRKILPQFITHLLHTPRVLEWYSPAVSILRNEEFLEPFMSLLLVLSHKEFKLVMENCSFLDESWLLPVYETYDVVPCRDVGLVLRYLRGRVFVLDLTPGSQADFDKFICRGDVIDEINGTSLRNSKSGQFGDKEVLQHAIPQVLQKNLQSKEVLLDLKETHLTCTERSSKVDLFVHHYPEISCVGRLNQPDYTIFAFCVADSPETPLSTGFCCVVLRARTIKECEEIVCRIATGFKHTEWFV
;
A
#
# COMPACT_ATOMS: atom_id res chain seq x y z
N MET A 1 23.77 -14.74 -4.92
CA MET A 1 23.58 -14.29 -3.52
C MET A 1 22.26 -13.53 -3.50
N ASN A 2 21.20 -14.12 -2.94
CA ASN A 2 19.87 -13.51 -2.94
C ASN A 2 19.76 -12.56 -1.75
N ALA A 3 19.23 -11.35 -1.99
CA ALA A 3 19.00 -10.36 -0.95
C ALA A 3 17.94 -10.86 0.06
N PRO A 4 18.03 -10.50 1.35
CA PRO A 4 17.03 -10.86 2.35
C PRO A 4 15.67 -10.23 2.01
N VAL A 5 14.59 -10.96 2.27
CA VAL A 5 13.22 -10.44 2.13
C VAL A 5 12.86 -9.67 3.40
N ARG A 6 12.39 -8.43 3.25
CA ARG A 6 11.98 -7.57 4.37
C ARG A 6 10.47 -7.44 4.43
N LEU A 7 9.89 -7.81 5.57
CA LEU A 7 8.47 -7.64 5.87
C LEU A 7 8.31 -6.58 6.97
N ASN A 8 7.50 -5.55 6.74
CA ASN A 8 7.20 -4.54 7.77
C ASN A 8 5.81 -4.78 8.35
N MET A 9 5.66 -4.79 9.68
CA MET A 9 4.44 -5.25 10.34
C MET A 9 3.89 -4.32 11.41
N ALA A 10 2.57 -4.34 11.64
CA ALA A 10 1.89 -3.67 12.75
C ALA A 10 1.05 -4.66 13.60
N PRO A 11 0.95 -4.48 14.93
CA PRO A 11 0.26 -5.39 15.85
C PRO A 11 -1.27 -5.26 15.76
N LYS A 12 -1.90 -6.27 16.37
CA LYS A 12 -3.35 -6.47 16.55
C LYS A 12 -4.12 -5.19 16.90
N ASP A 13 -5.06 -4.81 16.04
CA ASP A 13 -6.24 -4.07 16.47
C ASP A 13 -7.34 -5.07 16.86
N PRO A 14 -7.92 -4.98 18.07
CA PRO A 14 -9.08 -5.78 18.43
C PRO A 14 -10.28 -5.36 17.56
N LEU A 15 -10.71 -6.26 16.68
CA LEU A 15 -11.99 -6.18 16.00
C LEU A 15 -13.12 -6.35 17.02
N LEU A 16 -13.57 -5.25 17.67
CA LEU A 16 -14.95 -4.99 18.13
C LEU A 16 -14.96 -3.77 19.09
N GLY A 17 -15.74 -2.75 18.76
CA GLY A 17 -15.92 -1.60 19.65
C GLY A 17 -16.64 -0.39 19.05
N THR A 18 -17.73 -0.61 18.33
CA THR A 18 -18.68 0.47 17.99
C THR A 18 -19.34 0.98 19.28
N LEU A 19 -18.80 1.99 19.95
CA LEU A 19 -19.52 2.69 21.01
C LEU A 19 -19.24 4.20 20.99
N LYS A 20 -20.28 4.94 20.59
CA LYS A 20 -20.55 6.32 21.00
C LYS A 20 -20.26 6.46 22.51
N GLY A 21 -19.36 7.37 22.88
CA GLY A 21 -19.09 7.73 24.27
C GLY A 21 -19.09 9.25 24.43
N ARG A 22 -20.01 9.74 25.26
CA ARG A 22 -20.32 11.15 25.55
C ARG A 22 -19.13 11.95 26.06
N TRP A 23 -19.12 13.23 25.68
CA TRP A 23 -18.40 14.30 26.38
C TRP A 23 -18.94 14.41 27.81
N GLY A 24 -18.10 14.11 28.80
CA GLY A 24 -18.34 14.30 30.24
C GLY A 24 -17.42 15.39 30.79
N ARG A 25 -17.99 16.29 31.59
CA ARG A 25 -17.40 17.54 32.11
C ARG A 25 -16.35 17.32 33.21
N CYS A 26 -15.33 18.18 33.17
CA CYS A 26 -14.75 19.03 34.21
C CYS A 26 -14.72 18.57 35.69
N ASP A 27 -13.54 18.59 36.33
CA ASP A 27 -13.22 19.53 37.44
C ASP A 27 -11.71 19.53 37.81
N ARG A 28 -11.14 20.75 37.96
CA ARG A 28 -10.09 21.28 38.90
C ARG A 28 -8.75 20.52 39.08
N GLN A 29 -7.57 21.12 39.30
CA GLN A 29 -7.09 22.47 39.63
C GLN A 29 -5.53 22.50 39.54
N GLN A 30 -4.95 23.70 39.30
CA GLN A 30 -3.60 24.18 39.73
C GLN A 30 -2.32 23.81 38.92
N PRO A 31 -1.24 24.64 38.98
CA PRO A 31 -1.08 25.89 38.24
C PRO A 31 0.17 25.94 37.34
N SER A 32 0.16 26.86 36.38
CA SER A 32 1.22 27.11 35.39
C SER A 32 2.49 27.75 36.01
N PRO A 33 3.71 27.41 35.56
CA PRO A 33 4.86 28.25 35.78
C PRO A 33 4.99 29.31 34.67
N ARG A 34 5.11 30.58 35.10
CA ARG A 34 5.57 31.70 34.28
C ARG A 34 7.05 31.51 33.94
N ILE A 35 7.42 31.67 32.68
CA ILE A 35 8.83 31.86 32.28
C ILE A 35 8.92 33.21 31.57
N LEU A 36 9.59 34.15 32.25
CA LEU A 36 10.10 35.41 31.70
C LEU A 36 11.46 35.10 31.06
N LEU A 37 11.62 35.39 29.78
CA LEU A 37 12.95 35.58 29.18
C LEU A 37 12.92 36.76 28.22
N SER A 38 13.51 37.86 28.67
CA SER A 38 14.05 38.90 27.82
C SER A 38 15.36 38.41 27.21
N ALA A 39 15.51 38.50 25.88
CA ALA A 39 16.81 38.71 25.25
C ALA A 39 16.58 39.27 23.84
N ALA A 40 17.01 40.51 23.65
CA ALA A 40 17.25 41.10 22.34
C ALA A 40 18.44 40.37 21.68
N GLY A 41 18.32 40.07 20.39
CA GLY A 41 19.40 39.45 19.62
C GLY A 41 18.98 39.14 18.18
N THR A 42 19.21 40.11 17.30
CA THR A 42 19.47 40.02 15.84
C THR A 42 18.91 38.80 15.06
N ALA A 43 17.98 39.08 14.15
CA ALA A 43 17.39 38.14 13.20
C ALA A 43 18.41 37.58 12.19
N PRO A 44 18.44 36.26 11.94
CA PRO A 44 19.04 35.69 10.74
C PRO A 44 17.98 35.45 9.64
N GLN A 45 18.45 35.43 8.40
CA GLN A 45 17.66 35.18 7.18
C GLN A 45 17.05 33.76 7.14
N GLU A 46 15.92 33.51 7.82
CA GLU A 46 15.26 32.20 7.87
C GLU A 46 14.16 31.98 6.78
N GLY A 47 13.83 33.00 5.99
CA GLY A 47 12.63 32.98 5.14
C GLY A 47 12.66 32.00 3.95
N SER A 48 13.82 31.77 3.33
CA SER A 48 13.93 31.00 2.07
C SER A 48 13.99 29.48 2.29
N THR A 49 14.70 29.03 3.32
CA THR A 49 14.90 27.62 3.65
C THR A 49 13.71 27.00 4.36
N ALA A 50 12.97 27.77 5.16
CA ALA A 50 11.78 27.28 5.86
C ALA A 50 10.61 27.03 4.89
N LEU A 51 10.42 27.89 3.89
CA LEU A 51 9.39 27.71 2.86
C LEU A 51 9.65 26.48 1.99
N SER A 52 10.91 26.18 1.68
CA SER A 52 11.28 24.97 0.95
C SER A 52 11.10 23.70 1.78
N ALA A 53 11.36 23.74 3.09
CA ALA A 53 11.10 22.62 3.98
C ALA A 53 9.60 22.30 4.11
N LEU A 54 8.75 23.34 4.16
CA LEU A 54 7.31 23.18 4.19
C LEU A 54 6.75 22.63 2.88
N SER A 55 7.16 23.18 1.73
CA SER A 55 6.71 22.68 0.44
C SER A 55 7.11 21.22 0.24
N LEU A 56 8.33 20.84 0.64
CA LEU A 56 8.79 19.46 0.61
C LEU A 56 7.94 18.53 1.49
N ALA A 57 7.54 18.97 2.69
CA ALA A 57 6.68 18.18 3.57
C ALA A 57 5.28 17.95 2.97
N VAL A 58 4.73 18.97 2.31
CA VAL A 58 3.44 18.87 1.61
C VAL A 58 3.53 17.91 0.42
N GLU A 59 4.57 18.03 -0.41
CA GLU A 59 4.74 17.15 -1.57
C GLU A 59 4.97 15.69 -1.17
N GLN A 60 5.77 15.44 -0.12
CA GLN A 60 5.93 14.09 0.42
C GLN A 60 4.62 13.52 0.98
N THR A 61 3.80 14.35 1.63
CA THR A 61 2.48 13.92 2.11
C THR A 61 1.57 13.53 0.95
N LYS A 62 1.60 14.28 -0.15
CA LYS A 62 0.81 13.97 -1.36
C LYS A 62 1.31 12.71 -2.06
N ALA A 63 2.63 12.51 -2.12
CA ALA A 63 3.25 11.37 -2.76
C ALA A 63 3.12 10.05 -1.96
N CYS A 64 2.74 10.12 -0.68
CA CYS A 64 2.63 8.94 0.18
C CYS A 64 1.45 8.04 -0.23
N LYS A 65 1.78 6.90 -0.86
CA LYS A 65 0.79 5.91 -1.33
C LYS A 65 0.13 5.12 -0.20
N LYS A 66 0.71 5.14 1.01
CA LYS A 66 0.15 4.49 2.21
C LYS A 66 -1.02 5.25 2.82
N LEU A 67 -1.31 6.48 2.37
CA LEU A 67 -2.34 7.34 2.97
C LEU A 67 -3.43 7.66 1.96
N ILE A 68 -4.64 7.22 2.26
CA ILE A 68 -5.78 7.30 1.35
C ILE A 68 -6.66 8.50 1.70
N SER A 69 -6.89 8.73 2.98
CA SER A 69 -7.79 9.75 3.47
C SER A 69 -7.11 11.11 3.62
N ALA A 70 -7.88 12.18 3.46
CA ALA A 70 -7.41 13.53 3.77
C ALA A 70 -7.02 13.68 5.25
N GLN A 71 -7.75 12.99 6.14
CA GLN A 71 -7.44 12.97 7.56
C GLN A 71 -6.06 12.34 7.82
N GLY A 72 -5.81 11.14 7.28
CA GLY A 72 -4.53 10.43 7.36
C GLY A 72 -3.36 11.25 6.84
N ARG A 73 -3.54 11.91 5.69
CA ARG A 73 -2.57 12.85 5.13
C ARG A 73 -2.31 14.04 6.05
N GLY A 74 -3.35 14.61 6.66
CA GLY A 74 -3.20 15.66 7.67
C GLY A 74 -2.39 15.18 8.88
N ARG A 75 -2.65 13.96 9.37
CA ARG A 75 -1.87 13.38 10.49
C ARG A 75 -0.40 13.21 10.14
N PHE A 76 -0.13 12.71 8.95
CA PHE A 76 1.22 12.50 8.46
C PHE A 76 1.97 13.82 8.27
N LEU A 77 1.31 14.84 7.71
CA LEU A 77 1.90 16.17 7.57
C LEU A 77 2.29 16.76 8.93
N LEU A 78 1.46 16.59 9.96
CA LEU A 78 1.79 17.05 11.32
C LEU A 78 3.00 16.30 11.89
N ARG A 79 3.11 14.98 11.65
CA ARG A 79 4.28 14.18 12.07
C ARG A 79 5.55 14.65 11.36
N LEU A 80 5.49 14.89 10.04
CA LEU A 80 6.59 15.48 9.28
C LEU A 80 6.98 16.85 9.83
N ALA A 81 6.00 17.70 10.12
CA ALA A 81 6.23 19.04 10.64
C ALA A 81 6.89 19.04 12.02
N LEU A 82 6.49 18.11 12.90
CA LEU A 82 7.12 17.90 14.21
C LEU A 82 8.56 17.39 14.08
N SER A 83 8.78 16.34 13.27
CA SER A 83 10.13 15.77 13.09
C SER A 83 11.10 16.73 12.42
N ARG A 84 10.60 17.67 11.59
CA ARG A 84 11.40 18.71 10.95
C ARG A 84 11.47 20.02 11.73
N LYS A 85 10.77 20.11 12.88
CA LYS A 85 10.69 21.34 13.69
C LYS A 85 10.13 22.55 12.92
N ILE A 86 9.27 22.31 11.92
CA ILE A 86 8.65 23.33 11.06
C ILE A 86 7.17 23.60 11.39
N LEU A 87 6.65 22.99 12.46
CA LEU A 87 5.24 23.13 12.84
C LEU A 87 4.82 24.59 13.14
N PRO A 88 5.61 25.42 13.85
CA PRO A 88 5.28 26.85 14.03
C PRO A 88 5.16 27.58 12.69
N GLN A 89 6.13 27.39 11.79
CA GLN A 89 6.17 28.03 10.48
C GLN A 89 4.98 27.58 9.62
N PHE A 90 4.62 26.30 9.68
CA PHE A 90 3.43 25.77 9.01
C PHE A 90 2.15 26.47 9.47
N ILE A 91 1.95 26.58 10.78
CA ILE A 91 0.76 27.24 11.34
C ILE A 91 0.77 28.74 11.01
N THR A 92 1.92 29.41 11.13
CA THR A 92 2.06 30.82 10.69
C THR A 92 1.65 30.98 9.23
N HIS A 93 2.09 30.11 8.33
CA HIS A 93 1.70 30.18 6.91
C HIS A 93 0.19 29.97 6.71
N LEU A 94 -0.42 29.05 7.46
CA LEU A 94 -1.85 28.82 7.45
C LEU A 94 -2.63 30.06 7.92
N LEU A 95 -2.17 30.72 8.98
CA LEU A 95 -2.75 31.97 9.49
C LEU A 95 -2.68 33.11 8.47
N HIS A 96 -1.64 33.13 7.63
CA HIS A 96 -1.50 34.09 6.51
C HIS A 96 -2.27 33.67 5.24
N THR A 97 -3.07 32.62 5.29
CA THR A 97 -3.87 32.13 4.15
C THR A 97 -5.37 32.24 4.44
N PRO A 98 -6.00 33.42 4.21
CA PRO A 98 -7.39 33.70 4.62
C PRO A 98 -8.42 32.67 4.15
N ARG A 99 -8.29 32.19 2.89
CA ARG A 99 -9.20 31.18 2.31
C ARG A 99 -9.24 29.86 3.08
N VAL A 100 -8.15 29.49 3.76
CA VAL A 100 -8.10 28.28 4.58
C VAL A 100 -8.76 28.53 5.93
N LEU A 101 -8.61 29.73 6.49
CA LEU A 101 -9.21 30.12 7.77
C LEU A 101 -10.74 30.20 7.72
N GLU A 102 -11.33 30.41 6.54
CA GLU A 102 -12.79 30.37 6.34
C GLU A 102 -13.44 29.05 6.77
N TRP A 103 -12.69 27.94 6.76
CA TRP A 103 -13.16 26.62 7.18
C TRP A 103 -13.17 26.43 8.71
N TYR A 104 -12.63 27.39 9.47
CA TYR A 104 -12.51 27.31 10.92
C TYR A 104 -13.43 28.31 11.62
N SER A 105 -14.12 27.85 12.66
CA SER A 105 -14.99 28.70 13.48
C SER A 105 -14.18 29.69 14.32
N PRO A 106 -14.47 31.00 14.27
CA PRO A 106 -13.85 31.99 15.15
C PRO A 106 -14.07 31.71 16.64
N ALA A 107 -15.21 31.11 17.00
CA ALA A 107 -15.59 30.93 18.40
C ALA A 107 -14.84 29.80 19.10
N VAL A 108 -14.54 28.71 18.37
CA VAL A 108 -14.03 27.46 18.99
C VAL A 108 -12.72 26.94 18.41
N SER A 109 -12.28 27.46 17.26
CA SER A 109 -11.03 26.98 16.64
C SER A 109 -9.82 27.59 17.33
N ILE A 110 -8.86 26.73 17.68
CA ILE A 110 -7.54 27.13 18.18
C ILE A 110 -6.77 28.05 17.21
N LEU A 111 -7.12 28.01 15.91
CA LEU A 111 -6.47 28.82 14.86
C LEU A 111 -7.09 30.20 14.66
N ARG A 112 -8.27 30.48 15.24
CA ARG A 112 -8.99 31.74 15.02
C ARG A 112 -9.43 32.45 16.29
N ASN A 113 -9.63 31.73 17.38
CA ASN A 113 -9.94 32.32 18.65
C ASN A 113 -8.66 32.94 19.23
N GLU A 114 -8.65 34.27 19.42
CA GLU A 114 -7.50 35.03 19.90
C GLU A 114 -7.02 34.56 21.27
N GLU A 115 -7.93 34.13 22.15
CA GLU A 115 -7.59 33.63 23.50
C GLU A 115 -6.80 32.32 23.45
N PHE A 116 -6.99 31.50 22.41
CA PHE A 116 -6.30 30.23 22.26
C PHE A 116 -5.07 30.31 21.37
N LEU A 117 -5.04 31.25 20.43
CA LEU A 117 -4.01 31.32 19.40
C LEU A 117 -2.63 31.60 19.98
N GLU A 118 -2.50 32.60 20.85
CA GLU A 118 -1.19 32.97 21.43
C GLU A 118 -0.61 31.86 22.34
N PRO A 119 -1.38 31.24 23.27
CA PRO A 119 -0.92 30.07 24.01
C PRO A 119 -0.55 28.89 23.10
N PHE A 120 -1.30 28.68 22.02
CA PHE A 120 -1.02 27.64 21.05
C PHE A 120 0.29 27.88 20.30
N MET A 121 0.53 29.09 19.79
CA MET A 121 1.78 29.45 19.11
C MET A 121 2.98 29.32 20.03
N SER A 122 2.83 29.70 21.30
CA SER A 122 3.86 29.51 22.32
C SER A 122 4.18 28.03 22.54
N LEU A 123 3.16 27.17 22.61
CA LEU A 123 3.34 25.72 22.68
C LEU A 123 4.08 25.18 21.44
N LEU A 124 3.71 25.62 20.23
CA LEU A 124 4.38 25.18 19.00
C LEU A 124 5.88 25.52 19.01
N LEU A 125 6.23 26.71 19.48
CA LEU A 125 7.64 27.11 19.66
C LEU A 125 8.35 26.22 20.68
N VAL A 126 7.71 25.86 21.80
CA VAL A 126 8.30 24.89 22.73
C VAL A 126 8.50 23.53 22.06
N LEU A 127 7.55 23.07 21.27
CA LEU A 127 7.63 21.80 20.54
C LEU A 127 8.74 21.81 19.48
N SER A 128 9.03 22.94 18.82
CA SER A 128 10.12 23.01 17.84
C SER A 128 11.51 22.81 18.46
N HIS A 129 11.64 22.97 19.78
CA HIS A 129 12.89 22.69 20.50
C HIS A 129 12.99 21.23 20.99
N LYS A 130 11.95 20.41 20.77
CA LYS A 130 11.95 18.99 21.17
C LYS A 130 12.37 18.09 20.01
N GLU A 131 12.94 16.94 20.35
CA GLU A 131 13.27 15.90 19.39
C GLU A 131 12.22 14.80 19.40
N PHE A 132 11.54 14.64 18.27
CA PHE A 132 10.51 13.64 18.09
C PHE A 132 11.07 12.43 17.32
N LYS A 133 11.18 11.29 17.99
CA LYS A 133 11.56 10.00 17.37
C LYS A 133 10.33 9.35 16.74
N LEU A 134 9.90 9.88 15.59
CA LEU A 134 8.75 9.37 14.84
C LEU A 134 9.23 8.56 13.64
N VAL A 135 8.81 7.31 13.54
CA VAL A 135 9.05 6.45 12.36
C VAL A 135 8.07 6.86 11.26
N MET A 136 8.54 7.45 10.17
CA MET A 136 7.69 7.99 9.10
C MET A 136 7.12 6.89 8.20
N GLU A 137 7.82 5.77 8.11
CA GLU A 137 7.44 4.57 7.36
C GLU A 137 6.18 3.95 7.96
N ASN A 138 6.06 3.99 9.29
CA ASN A 138 4.86 3.62 10.04
C ASN A 138 3.79 4.72 9.94
N CYS A 139 3.13 4.80 8.79
CA CYS A 139 2.10 5.81 8.53
C CYS A 139 0.78 5.26 8.00
N SER A 140 0.71 4.01 7.53
CA SER A 140 -0.51 3.46 6.94
C SER A 140 -1.71 3.52 7.89
N PHE A 141 -1.52 3.26 9.18
CA PHE A 141 -2.59 3.32 10.18
C PHE A 141 -3.19 4.72 10.40
N LEU A 142 -2.54 5.79 9.91
CA LEU A 142 -2.98 7.16 10.16
C LEU A 142 -4.33 7.49 9.51
N ASP A 143 -4.79 6.73 8.51
CA ASP A 143 -6.16 6.90 8.02
C ASP A 143 -7.22 6.55 9.08
N GLU A 144 -6.89 5.70 10.04
CA GLU A 144 -7.83 5.15 11.02
C GLU A 144 -7.57 5.74 12.40
N SER A 145 -6.33 5.66 12.90
CA SER A 145 -5.97 6.04 14.26
C SER A 145 -4.80 7.02 14.34
N TRP A 146 -4.72 7.76 15.45
CA TRP A 146 -3.53 8.53 15.86
C TRP A 146 -2.66 7.75 16.85
N LEU A 147 -3.17 6.63 17.36
CA LEU A 147 -2.43 5.76 18.27
C LEU A 147 -1.35 5.03 17.48
N LEU A 148 -0.11 5.16 17.93
CA LEU A 148 1.05 4.55 17.28
C LEU A 148 1.01 3.04 17.47
N PRO A 149 0.86 2.24 16.39
CA PRO A 149 1.04 0.81 16.46
C PRO A 149 2.54 0.51 16.56
N VAL A 150 2.88 -0.63 17.16
CA VAL A 150 4.24 -1.19 17.05
C VAL A 150 4.54 -1.39 15.56
N TYR A 151 5.76 -1.09 15.12
CA TYR A 151 6.13 -1.29 13.73
C TYR A 151 7.51 -1.90 13.66
N GLU A 152 7.57 -3.13 13.16
CA GLU A 152 8.77 -3.95 13.16
C GLU A 152 9.10 -4.44 11.76
N THR A 153 10.40 -4.51 11.48
CA THR A 153 10.93 -5.08 10.25
C THR A 153 11.39 -6.51 10.54
N TYR A 154 10.84 -7.47 9.82
CA TYR A 154 11.24 -8.86 9.83
C TYR A 154 12.11 -9.15 8.60
N ASP A 155 13.39 -9.42 8.85
CA ASP A 155 14.33 -9.89 7.83
C ASP A 155 14.26 -11.42 7.74
N VAL A 156 13.71 -11.95 6.64
CA VAL A 156 13.60 -13.39 6.43
C VAL A 156 14.90 -13.97 5.90
N VAL A 157 15.33 -15.09 6.47
CA VAL A 157 16.42 -15.91 5.90
C VAL A 157 16.01 -16.47 4.54
N PRO A 158 16.95 -16.64 3.59
CA PRO A 158 16.64 -17.30 2.32
C PRO A 158 16.10 -18.72 2.57
N CYS A 159 14.82 -18.91 2.31
CA CYS A 159 14.12 -20.18 2.45
C CYS A 159 13.15 -20.34 1.26
N ARG A 160 12.74 -21.58 0.99
CA ARG A 160 11.80 -21.86 -0.10
C ARG A 160 10.43 -21.25 0.20
N ASP A 161 9.96 -21.44 1.43
CA ASP A 161 8.68 -20.95 1.92
C ASP A 161 8.83 -20.41 3.35
N VAL A 162 8.34 -19.20 3.57
CA VAL A 162 8.36 -18.55 4.91
C VAL A 162 7.33 -19.20 5.85
N GLY A 163 6.25 -19.74 5.28
CA GLY A 163 5.14 -20.38 6.00
C GLY A 163 4.14 -19.40 6.60
N LEU A 164 3.88 -18.29 5.90
CA LEU A 164 2.84 -17.33 6.27
C LEU A 164 1.56 -17.60 5.49
N VAL A 165 0.46 -17.76 6.22
CA VAL A 165 -0.87 -17.83 5.63
C VAL A 165 -1.48 -16.44 5.67
N LEU A 166 -1.69 -15.83 4.51
CA LEU A 166 -2.07 -14.43 4.39
C LEU A 166 -3.52 -14.27 3.95
N ARG A 167 -4.21 -13.25 4.49
CA ARG A 167 -5.55 -12.84 4.07
C ARG A 167 -5.58 -11.36 3.75
N TYR A 168 -6.09 -11.00 2.57
CA TYR A 168 -6.37 -9.62 2.22
C TYR A 168 -7.80 -9.23 2.62
N LEU A 169 -7.96 -8.17 3.40
CA LEU A 169 -9.27 -7.67 3.84
C LEU A 169 -9.23 -6.14 3.95
N ARG A 170 -10.20 -5.46 3.33
CA ARG A 170 -10.37 -3.99 3.43
C ARG A 170 -9.09 -3.18 3.16
N GLY A 171 -8.30 -3.59 2.17
CA GLY A 171 -7.08 -2.84 1.84
C GLY A 171 -5.84 -3.22 2.63
N ARG A 172 -5.89 -4.27 3.45
CA ARG A 172 -4.77 -4.69 4.31
C ARG A 172 -4.52 -6.18 4.20
N VAL A 173 -3.26 -6.59 4.35
CA VAL A 173 -2.84 -7.99 4.40
C VAL A 173 -2.63 -8.38 5.86
N PHE A 174 -3.28 -9.45 6.28
CA PHE A 174 -3.22 -9.99 7.63
C PHE A 174 -2.61 -11.38 7.62
N VAL A 175 -1.88 -11.71 8.67
CA VAL A 175 -1.43 -13.07 8.94
C VAL A 175 -2.62 -13.83 9.54
N LEU A 176 -3.22 -14.72 8.76
CA LEU A 176 -4.32 -15.57 9.21
C LEU A 176 -3.79 -16.72 10.07
N ASP A 177 -2.73 -17.37 9.59
CA ASP A 177 -2.12 -18.55 10.21
C ASP A 177 -0.62 -18.65 9.86
N LEU A 178 0.08 -19.57 10.50
CA LEU A 178 1.45 -19.97 10.22
C LEU A 178 1.48 -21.46 9.90
N THR A 179 2.24 -21.85 8.89
CA THR A 179 2.39 -23.27 8.54
C THR A 179 3.24 -23.99 9.60
N PRO A 180 2.76 -25.08 10.22
CA PRO A 180 3.53 -25.79 11.24
C PRO A 180 4.90 -26.25 10.74
N GLY A 181 5.95 -26.00 11.52
CA GLY A 181 7.32 -26.37 11.18
C GLY A 181 7.99 -25.50 10.11
N SER A 182 7.35 -24.40 9.71
CA SER A 182 7.95 -23.40 8.82
C SER A 182 8.86 -22.42 9.55
N GLN A 183 9.60 -21.60 8.80
CA GLN A 183 10.48 -20.57 9.38
C GLN A 183 9.71 -19.62 10.31
N ALA A 184 8.57 -19.10 9.87
CA ALA A 184 7.77 -18.17 10.65
C ALA A 184 7.15 -18.82 11.91
N ASP A 185 6.80 -20.11 11.84
CA ASP A 185 6.31 -20.86 13.01
C ASP A 185 7.43 -21.08 14.05
N PHE A 186 8.67 -21.30 13.58
CA PHE A 186 9.83 -21.52 14.44
C PHE A 186 10.34 -20.24 15.13
N ASP A 187 10.54 -19.14 14.40
CA ASP A 187 11.11 -17.93 14.99
C ASP A 187 10.11 -17.11 15.82
N LYS A 188 8.80 -17.32 15.60
CA LYS A 188 7.70 -16.65 16.31
C LYS A 188 7.80 -15.13 16.28
N PHE A 189 8.51 -14.57 15.30
CA PHE A 189 8.59 -13.13 15.11
C PHE A 189 7.24 -12.60 14.62
N ILE A 190 6.56 -13.41 13.79
CA ILE A 190 5.24 -13.12 13.23
C ILE A 190 4.19 -13.88 14.01
N CYS A 191 3.07 -13.22 14.31
CA CYS A 191 1.92 -13.79 14.98
C CYS A 191 0.66 -13.73 14.12
N ARG A 192 -0.26 -14.67 14.37
CA ARG A 192 -1.62 -14.58 13.83
C ARG A 192 -2.28 -13.25 14.23
N GLY A 193 -2.84 -12.56 13.26
CA GLY A 193 -3.48 -11.26 13.39
C GLY A 193 -2.58 -10.07 13.07
N ASP A 194 -1.28 -10.27 12.85
CA ASP A 194 -0.38 -9.19 12.45
C ASP A 194 -0.72 -8.67 11.06
N VAL A 195 -0.52 -7.38 10.84
CA VAL A 195 -0.74 -6.72 9.55
C VAL A 195 0.59 -6.58 8.85
N ILE A 196 0.71 -7.09 7.62
CA ILE A 196 1.86 -6.86 6.76
C ILE A 196 1.62 -5.58 5.97
N ASP A 197 2.42 -4.56 6.24
CA ASP A 197 2.31 -3.24 5.63
C ASP A 197 3.11 -3.17 4.32
N GLU A 198 4.31 -3.75 4.29
CA GLU A 198 5.20 -3.72 3.13
C GLU A 198 5.99 -5.01 2.95
N ILE A 199 6.35 -5.30 1.70
CA ILE A 199 7.33 -6.33 1.32
C ILE A 199 8.37 -5.67 0.41
N ASN A 200 9.65 -5.74 0.79
CA ASN A 200 10.76 -5.20 0.01
C ASN A 200 10.56 -3.73 -0.42
N GLY A 201 10.02 -2.91 0.49
CA GLY A 201 9.72 -1.48 0.25
C GLY A 201 8.47 -1.22 -0.60
N THR A 202 7.73 -2.27 -0.99
CA THR A 202 6.46 -2.14 -1.69
C THR A 202 5.31 -2.20 -0.69
N SER A 203 4.53 -1.12 -0.60
CA SER A 203 3.31 -1.06 0.21
C SER A 203 2.28 -2.10 -0.26
N LEU A 204 1.71 -2.84 0.69
CA LEU A 204 0.60 -3.75 0.49
C LEU A 204 -0.77 -3.09 0.72
N ARG A 205 -0.77 -1.86 1.27
CA ARG A 205 -2.00 -1.13 1.57
C ARG A 205 -2.75 -0.75 0.29
N ASN A 206 -4.03 -1.14 0.22
CA ASN A 206 -4.87 -1.02 -0.97
C ASN A 206 -4.22 -1.60 -2.23
N SER A 207 -3.23 -2.47 -2.06
CA SER A 207 -2.69 -3.25 -3.15
C SER A 207 -3.81 -4.17 -3.58
N LYS A 208 -4.45 -3.81 -4.68
CA LYS A 208 -5.42 -4.68 -5.35
C LYS A 208 -4.73 -6.04 -5.45
N SER A 209 -5.31 -7.07 -4.86
CA SER A 209 -4.94 -8.44 -5.22
C SER A 209 -4.91 -8.49 -6.75
N GLY A 210 -3.73 -8.67 -7.35
CA GLY A 210 -3.62 -8.66 -8.80
C GLY A 210 -3.57 -7.29 -9.50
N GLN A 211 -2.80 -6.30 -9.01
CA GLN A 211 -2.50 -5.09 -9.80
C GLN A 211 -1.91 -5.40 -11.21
N PHE A 212 -1.44 -6.62 -11.42
CA PHE A 212 -1.04 -7.17 -12.71
C PHE A 212 -1.59 -8.60 -12.99
N GLY A 213 -2.56 -9.04 -12.19
CA GLY A 213 -3.01 -10.43 -12.18
C GLY A 213 -4.50 -10.58 -11.89
N ASP A 214 -5.29 -9.54 -12.14
CA ASP A 214 -6.75 -9.61 -12.06
C ASP A 214 -7.35 -9.59 -13.47
N LYS A 215 -8.54 -10.16 -13.66
CA LYS A 215 -9.21 -10.29 -14.97
C LYS A 215 -9.42 -8.94 -15.66
N GLU A 216 -9.49 -7.85 -14.90
CA GLU A 216 -9.62 -6.47 -15.39
C GLU A 216 -8.41 -6.02 -16.24
N VAL A 217 -7.21 -6.56 -15.96
CA VAL A 217 -5.99 -6.28 -16.73
C VAL A 217 -6.15 -6.79 -18.16
N LEU A 218 -6.83 -7.92 -18.36
CA LEU A 218 -7.05 -8.52 -19.68
C LEU A 218 -7.87 -7.62 -20.61
N GLN A 219 -8.81 -6.83 -20.07
CA GLN A 219 -9.59 -5.89 -20.90
C GLN A 219 -8.74 -4.76 -21.48
N HIS A 220 -7.61 -4.43 -20.83
CA HIS A 220 -6.66 -3.42 -21.30
C HIS A 220 -5.53 -4.03 -22.13
N ALA A 221 -5.06 -5.22 -21.75
CA ALA A 221 -3.92 -5.89 -22.39
C ALA A 221 -4.27 -6.52 -23.74
N ILE A 222 -5.44 -7.18 -23.88
CA ILE A 222 -5.86 -7.82 -25.12
C ILE A 222 -5.87 -6.82 -26.30
N PRO A 223 -6.50 -5.63 -26.20
CA PRO A 223 -6.46 -4.64 -27.28
C PRO A 223 -5.04 -4.20 -27.66
N GLN A 224 -4.14 -4.04 -26.69
CA GLN A 224 -2.75 -3.63 -26.96
C GLN A 224 -1.95 -4.71 -27.70
N VAL A 225 -2.17 -5.99 -27.36
CA VAL A 225 -1.54 -7.11 -28.08
C VAL A 225 -2.10 -7.23 -29.50
N LEU A 226 -3.41 -7.07 -29.68
CA LEU A 226 -4.04 -7.06 -31.00
C LEU A 226 -3.55 -5.90 -31.87
N GLN A 227 -3.31 -4.72 -31.28
CA GLN A 227 -2.74 -3.55 -31.99
C GLN A 227 -1.31 -3.78 -32.48
N LYS A 228 -0.52 -4.63 -31.82
CA LYS A 228 0.83 -4.99 -32.29
C LYS A 228 0.83 -5.81 -33.58
N ASN A 229 -0.34 -6.32 -34.01
CA ASN A 229 -0.59 -6.95 -35.29
C ASN A 229 0.45 -8.03 -35.69
N LEU A 230 0.86 -8.83 -34.69
CA LEU A 230 1.79 -9.94 -34.90
C LEU A 230 1.15 -11.01 -35.78
N GLN A 231 1.95 -11.73 -36.57
CA GLN A 231 1.47 -12.86 -37.36
C GLN A 231 0.82 -13.91 -36.45
N SER A 232 -0.46 -14.20 -36.70
CA SER A 232 -1.19 -15.25 -36.00
C SER A 232 -0.67 -16.63 -36.42
N LYS A 233 -0.37 -17.48 -35.44
CA LYS A 233 0.05 -18.87 -35.65
C LYS A 233 -1.06 -19.82 -35.22
N GLU A 234 -1.30 -20.87 -35.99
CA GLU A 234 -2.17 -21.96 -35.52
C GLU A 234 -1.44 -22.79 -34.47
N VAL A 235 -2.06 -22.91 -33.30
CA VAL A 235 -1.48 -23.61 -32.15
C VAL A 235 -2.41 -24.70 -31.62
N LEU A 236 -1.84 -25.66 -30.91
CA LEU A 236 -2.53 -26.63 -30.09
C LEU A 236 -2.24 -26.29 -28.63
N LEU A 237 -3.28 -25.93 -27.89
CA LEU A 237 -3.23 -25.68 -26.45
C LEU A 237 -3.71 -26.94 -25.72
N ASP A 238 -2.81 -27.60 -25.01
CA ASP A 238 -3.11 -28.77 -24.18
C ASP A 238 -3.18 -28.34 -22.70
N LEU A 239 -4.32 -28.61 -22.07
CA LEU A 239 -4.64 -28.23 -20.70
C LEU A 239 -4.56 -29.48 -19.81
N LYS A 240 -3.41 -29.68 -19.17
CA LYS A 240 -3.14 -30.81 -18.28
C LYS A 240 -3.55 -30.46 -16.85
N GLU A 241 -3.31 -31.39 -15.92
CA GLU A 241 -3.69 -31.23 -14.50
C GLU A 241 -2.87 -30.17 -13.75
N THR A 242 -1.57 -30.04 -14.06
CA THR A 242 -0.64 -29.16 -13.31
C THR A 242 -0.12 -27.97 -14.12
N HIS A 243 -0.25 -28.02 -15.44
CA HIS A 243 0.29 -27.04 -16.37
C HIS A 243 -0.49 -27.03 -17.68
N LEU A 244 -0.26 -26.00 -18.48
CA LEU A 244 -0.68 -25.94 -19.87
C LEU A 244 0.54 -25.91 -20.80
N THR A 245 0.38 -26.47 -21.98
CA THR A 245 1.42 -26.46 -23.03
C THR A 245 0.84 -25.95 -24.33
N CYS A 246 1.57 -25.07 -25.01
CA CYS A 246 1.17 -24.55 -26.32
C CYS A 246 2.19 -24.97 -27.36
N THR A 247 1.72 -25.63 -28.43
CA THR A 247 2.57 -26.17 -29.49
C THR A 247 2.12 -25.61 -30.84
N GLU A 248 3.06 -25.25 -31.71
CA GLU A 248 2.74 -24.78 -33.05
C GLU A 248 2.27 -25.97 -33.91
N ARG A 249 1.11 -25.83 -34.58
CA ARG A 249 0.47 -26.95 -35.28
C ARG A 249 1.31 -27.48 -36.45
N SER A 250 1.95 -26.59 -37.20
CA SER A 250 2.70 -26.91 -38.41
C SER A 250 4.03 -27.60 -38.12
N SER A 251 4.80 -27.05 -37.19
CA SER A 251 6.17 -27.48 -36.88
C SER A 251 6.26 -28.50 -35.74
N LYS A 252 5.19 -28.62 -34.92
CA LYS A 252 5.17 -29.39 -33.66
C LYS A 252 6.18 -28.91 -32.62
N VAL A 253 6.66 -27.67 -32.75
CA VAL A 253 7.56 -27.05 -31.78
C VAL A 253 6.75 -26.52 -30.59
N ASP A 254 7.25 -26.80 -29.39
CA ASP A 254 6.70 -26.25 -28.15
C ASP A 254 6.99 -24.75 -28.06
N LEU A 255 5.94 -23.94 -27.99
CA LEU A 255 6.04 -22.48 -27.89
C LEU A 255 6.25 -22.03 -26.44
N PHE A 256 5.48 -22.61 -25.52
CA PHE A 256 5.61 -22.35 -24.09
C PHE A 256 4.95 -23.45 -23.26
N VAL A 257 5.41 -23.53 -22.01
CA VAL A 257 4.84 -24.34 -20.94
C VAL A 257 4.67 -23.43 -19.73
N HIS A 258 3.47 -23.41 -19.14
CA HIS A 258 3.19 -22.62 -17.94
C HIS A 258 2.47 -23.46 -16.90
N HIS A 259 3.01 -23.47 -15.69
CA HIS A 259 2.38 -24.14 -14.56
C HIS A 259 1.25 -23.27 -14.00
N TYR A 260 0.14 -23.88 -13.55
CA TYR A 260 -1.00 -23.10 -13.06
C TYR A 260 -0.65 -22.11 -11.92
N PRO A 261 0.26 -22.42 -10.98
CA PRO A 261 0.70 -21.45 -9.96
C PRO A 261 1.39 -20.19 -10.52
N GLU A 262 1.92 -20.24 -11.75
CA GLU A 262 2.58 -19.09 -12.40
C GLU A 262 1.56 -18.16 -13.08
N ILE A 263 0.35 -18.66 -13.33
CA ILE A 263 -0.71 -17.95 -14.03
C ILE A 263 -1.52 -17.15 -12.99
N SER A 264 -1.54 -15.83 -13.14
CA SER A 264 -2.17 -14.93 -12.18
C SER A 264 -3.66 -14.70 -12.44
N CYS A 265 -4.07 -14.63 -13.71
CA CYS A 265 -5.48 -14.58 -14.10
C CYS A 265 -5.73 -15.18 -15.48
N VAL A 266 -6.98 -15.56 -15.74
CA VAL A 266 -7.48 -15.95 -17.05
C VAL A 266 -8.83 -15.29 -17.31
N GLY A 267 -9.11 -14.96 -18.57
CA GLY A 267 -10.38 -14.38 -18.95
C GLY A 267 -10.51 -14.13 -20.44
N ARG A 268 -11.73 -13.81 -20.86
CA ARG A 268 -12.07 -13.51 -22.25
C ARG A 268 -12.24 -12.01 -22.49
N LEU A 269 -12.10 -11.61 -23.75
CA LEU A 269 -12.49 -10.29 -24.21
C LEU A 269 -14.04 -10.18 -24.19
N ASN A 270 -14.58 -9.11 -23.61
CA ASN A 270 -16.03 -8.96 -23.46
C ASN A 270 -16.72 -8.36 -24.70
N GLN A 271 -16.01 -7.59 -25.53
CA GLN A 271 -16.49 -7.01 -26.78
C GLN A 271 -15.28 -6.63 -27.67
N PRO A 272 -15.37 -6.70 -29.01
CA PRO A 272 -16.47 -7.25 -29.82
C PRO A 272 -16.34 -8.76 -30.10
N ASP A 273 -15.18 -9.37 -29.82
CA ASP A 273 -14.87 -10.76 -30.20
C ASP A 273 -14.75 -11.67 -28.97
N TYR A 274 -15.80 -12.45 -28.71
CA TYR A 274 -15.89 -13.40 -27.60
C TYR A 274 -15.06 -14.68 -27.80
N THR A 275 -14.43 -14.86 -28.96
CA THR A 275 -13.54 -16.00 -29.22
C THR A 275 -12.11 -15.76 -28.72
N ILE A 276 -11.80 -14.53 -28.31
CA ILE A 276 -10.49 -14.14 -27.81
C ILE A 276 -10.44 -14.27 -26.29
N PHE A 277 -9.42 -14.97 -25.81
CA PHE A 277 -9.10 -15.07 -24.39
C PHE A 277 -7.62 -14.81 -24.15
N ALA A 278 -7.31 -14.54 -22.90
CA ALA A 278 -5.95 -14.31 -22.47
C ALA A 278 -5.74 -14.77 -21.04
N PHE A 279 -4.48 -14.99 -20.70
CA PHE A 279 -4.04 -15.20 -19.33
C PHE A 279 -2.73 -14.47 -19.08
N CYS A 280 -2.51 -14.08 -17.83
CA CYS A 280 -1.29 -13.42 -17.39
C CYS A 280 -0.39 -14.41 -16.65
N VAL A 281 0.90 -14.37 -16.93
CA VAL A 281 1.92 -15.16 -16.24
C VAL A 281 2.94 -14.19 -15.61
N ALA A 282 3.39 -14.47 -14.40
CA ALA A 282 4.51 -13.74 -13.81
C ALA A 282 5.80 -14.02 -14.60
N ASP A 283 6.62 -13.00 -14.90
CA ASP A 283 7.91 -13.21 -15.57
C ASP A 283 8.81 -14.14 -14.74
N SER A 284 9.41 -15.13 -15.42
CA SER A 284 10.42 -16.03 -14.85
C SER A 284 11.65 -15.23 -14.37
N PRO A 285 12.34 -15.67 -13.30
CA PRO A 285 13.52 -15.00 -12.74
C PRO A 285 14.74 -14.91 -13.68
N GLU A 286 14.67 -15.42 -14.91
CA GLU A 286 15.74 -15.36 -15.91
C GLU A 286 15.98 -13.95 -16.47
N THR A 287 15.09 -12.99 -16.22
CA THR A 287 15.28 -11.57 -16.61
C THR A 287 15.21 -10.64 -15.39
N PRO A 288 16.32 -10.44 -14.66
CA PRO A 288 16.35 -9.73 -13.36
C PRO A 288 16.06 -8.21 -13.42
N LEU A 289 15.61 -7.68 -14.56
CA LEU A 289 15.31 -6.26 -14.79
C LEU A 289 13.82 -6.01 -15.11
N SER A 290 13.01 -7.06 -15.27
CA SER A 290 11.58 -6.97 -15.60
C SER A 290 10.75 -7.53 -14.46
N THR A 291 10.22 -6.66 -13.59
CA THR A 291 9.08 -7.03 -12.72
C THR A 291 7.79 -6.90 -13.55
N GLY A 292 7.66 -7.75 -14.56
CA GLY A 292 6.59 -7.73 -15.55
C GLY A 292 5.63 -8.92 -15.43
N PHE A 293 4.46 -8.77 -16.03
CA PHE A 293 3.55 -9.88 -16.31
C PHE A 293 3.46 -10.04 -17.82
N CYS A 294 3.62 -11.27 -18.30
CA CYS A 294 3.45 -11.62 -19.70
C CYS A 294 1.97 -11.94 -19.95
N CYS A 295 1.32 -11.18 -20.82
CA CYS A 295 -0.06 -11.43 -21.23
C CYS A 295 -0.08 -12.25 -22.52
N VAL A 296 -0.50 -13.51 -22.43
CA VAL A 296 -0.65 -14.40 -23.58
C VAL A 296 -2.08 -14.29 -24.10
N VAL A 297 -2.23 -13.90 -25.37
CA VAL A 297 -3.54 -13.72 -26.03
C VAL A 297 -3.72 -14.78 -27.11
N LEU A 298 -4.86 -15.47 -27.07
CA LEU A 298 -5.20 -16.59 -27.94
C LEU A 298 -6.62 -16.41 -28.48
N ARG A 299 -6.88 -16.98 -29.66
CA ARG A 299 -8.21 -17.02 -30.28
C ARG A 299 -8.66 -18.47 -30.43
N ALA A 300 -9.83 -18.79 -29.87
CA ALA A 300 -10.51 -20.06 -30.06
C ALA A 300 -11.27 -20.11 -31.40
N ARG A 301 -11.64 -21.29 -31.88
CA ARG A 301 -12.44 -21.46 -33.10
C ARG A 301 -13.89 -21.07 -32.88
N THR A 302 -14.41 -21.28 -31.67
CA THR A 302 -15.80 -20.98 -31.32
C THR A 302 -15.91 -20.33 -29.93
N ILE A 303 -17.01 -19.63 -29.69
CA ILE A 303 -17.30 -19.03 -28.37
C ILE A 303 -17.41 -20.12 -27.29
N LYS A 304 -18.03 -21.26 -27.62
CA LYS A 304 -18.18 -22.38 -26.69
C LYS A 304 -16.83 -22.97 -26.28
N GLU A 305 -15.93 -23.15 -27.25
CA GLU A 305 -14.56 -23.61 -26.98
C GLU A 305 -13.78 -22.61 -26.12
N CYS A 306 -13.92 -21.31 -26.40
CA CYS A 306 -13.33 -20.24 -25.59
C CYS A 306 -13.78 -20.33 -24.12
N GLU A 307 -15.09 -20.47 -23.88
CA GLU A 307 -15.65 -20.60 -22.54
C GLU A 307 -15.15 -21.87 -21.84
N GLU A 308 -15.10 -23.00 -22.55
CA GLU A 308 -14.58 -24.25 -22.00
C GLU A 308 -13.09 -24.13 -21.61
N ILE A 309 -12.26 -23.53 -22.46
CA ILE A 309 -10.84 -23.30 -22.18
C ILE A 309 -10.66 -22.43 -20.93
N VAL A 310 -11.36 -21.30 -20.86
CA VAL A 310 -11.28 -20.39 -19.71
C VAL A 310 -11.72 -21.08 -18.43
N CYS A 311 -12.82 -21.85 -18.47
CA CYS A 311 -13.29 -22.62 -17.33
C CYS A 311 -12.31 -23.71 -16.91
N ARG A 312 -11.66 -24.41 -17.85
CA ARG A 312 -10.67 -25.44 -17.55
C ARG A 312 -9.40 -24.87 -16.93
N ILE A 313 -8.89 -23.74 -17.42
CA ILE A 313 -7.75 -23.04 -16.80
C ILE A 313 -8.12 -22.56 -15.39
N ALA A 314 -9.30 -21.95 -15.23
CA ALA A 314 -9.79 -21.52 -13.91
C ALA A 314 -10.01 -22.69 -12.94
N THR A 315 -10.38 -23.86 -13.46
CA THR A 315 -10.49 -25.09 -12.69
C THR A 315 -9.10 -25.62 -12.33
N GLY A 316 -8.12 -25.51 -13.23
CA GLY A 316 -6.70 -25.74 -12.96
C GLY A 316 -6.22 -24.95 -11.75
N PHE A 317 -6.58 -23.66 -11.65
CA PHE A 317 -6.29 -22.85 -10.45
C PHE A 317 -6.78 -23.51 -9.17
N LYS A 318 -8.03 -23.98 -9.14
CA LYS A 318 -8.61 -24.63 -7.96
C LYS A 318 -7.97 -25.97 -7.62
N HIS A 319 -7.49 -26.71 -8.62
CA HIS A 319 -6.80 -27.99 -8.40
C HIS A 319 -5.36 -27.80 -7.94
N THR A 320 -4.75 -26.66 -8.30
CA THR A 320 -3.41 -26.26 -7.85
C THR A 320 -3.44 -25.20 -6.75
N GLU A 321 -4.62 -24.85 -6.24
CA GLU A 321 -4.82 -24.11 -4.99
C GLU A 321 -4.41 -25.07 -3.88
N TRP A 322 -3.11 -25.12 -3.62
CA TRP A 322 -2.64 -25.54 -2.33
C TRP A 322 -3.21 -24.54 -1.35
N PHE A 323 -4.05 -25.01 -0.43
CA PHE A 323 -4.44 -24.24 0.74
C PHE A 323 -3.16 -23.85 1.47
N VAL A 324 -2.69 -22.64 1.16
CA VAL A 324 -1.69 -21.91 1.94
C VAL A 324 -2.49 -21.12 2.95
#